data_AF-A0A2I1GF00-F1
#
_entry.id   AF-A0A2I1GF00-F1
#
_cell.length_a   1.000
_cell.length_b   1.000
_cell.length_c   1.000
_cell.angle_alpha   90.00
_cell.angle_beta   90.00
_cell.angle_gamma   90.00
#
_symmetry.space_group_name_H-M   'P 1'
#
loop_
_entity.id
_entity.type
_entity.pdbx_description
1 polymer ?
#
loop_
_entity_poly.entity_id
_entity_poly.type
_entity_poly.pdbx_seq_one_letter_code
_entity_poly.pdbx_strand_id
1 'polypeptide(L)' 'MDNYTDHELFKKNPPSQLTPEGLKKLSSAYNEGLKRIKEVYCQEVIKTERINTKGRRHLEIVKTDIRSVKSSQK' A
#
# COMPACT_ATOMS: atom_id res chain seq x y z
N MET A 1 -21.18 -9.62 8.20
CA MET A 1 -20.66 -8.32 7.75
C MET A 1 -21.87 -7.43 7.61
N ASP A 2 -22.01 -6.47 8.51
CA ASP A 2 -23.16 -5.58 8.53
C ASP A 2 -23.28 -4.82 7.21
N ASN A 3 -24.51 -4.48 6.82
CA ASN A 3 -24.75 -3.70 5.62
C ASN A 3 -24.18 -2.29 5.80
N TYR A 4 -22.96 -2.05 5.28
CA TYR A 4 -22.27 -0.76 5.41
C TYR A 4 -23.07 0.41 4.85
N THR A 5 -24.01 0.15 3.93
CA THR A 5 -24.89 1.18 3.35
C THR A 5 -26.00 1.63 4.29
N ASP A 6 -26.28 0.87 5.35
CA ASP A 6 -27.31 1.23 6.35
C ASP A 6 -26.75 2.12 7.47
N HIS A 7 -25.47 2.50 7.39
CA HIS A 7 -24.90 3.45 8.33
C HIS A 7 -25.51 4.85 8.13
N GLU A 8 -25.89 5.51 9.22
CA GLU A 8 -26.55 6.84 9.22
C GLU A 8 -25.81 7.90 8.38
N LEU A 9 -24.47 7.79 8.31
CA LEU A 9 -23.62 8.65 7.48
C LEU A 9 -24.03 8.67 6.00
N PHE A 10 -24.48 7.54 5.45
CA PHE A 10 -24.81 7.39 4.03
C PHE A 10 -26.29 7.60 3.73
N LYS A 11 -27.16 7.67 4.75
CA LYS A 11 -28.61 7.89 4.57
C LYS A 11 -28.94 9.31 4.11
N LYS A 12 -28.22 10.32 4.63
CA LYS A 12 -28.47 11.73 4.29
C LYS A 12 -27.99 12.10 2.88
N ASN A 13 -26.94 11.45 2.39
CA ASN A 13 -26.36 11.68 1.06
C ASN A 13 -25.84 10.33 0.53
N PRO A 14 -26.68 9.52 -0.12
CA PRO A 14 -26.26 8.22 -0.62
C PRO A 14 -25.24 8.42 -1.74
N PRO A 15 -23.98 7.97 -1.56
CA PRO A 15 -22.99 8.17 -2.60
C PRO A 15 -23.27 7.20 -3.74
N SER A 16 -23.29 7.73 -4.97
CA SER A 16 -23.58 6.97 -6.19
C SER A 16 -22.61 5.81 -6.46
N GLN A 17 -21.45 5.82 -5.79
CA GLN A 17 -20.38 4.84 -5.93
C GLN A 17 -20.51 3.66 -4.95
N LEU A 18 -21.36 3.74 -3.92
CA LEU A 18 -21.65 2.64 -2.98
C LEU A 18 -22.63 1.61 -3.59
N THR A 19 -22.34 1.13 -4.80
CA THR A 19 -23.05 -0.02 -5.37
C THR A 19 -22.52 -1.32 -4.75
N PRO A 20 -23.27 -2.43 -4.82
CA PRO A 20 -22.77 -3.74 -4.39
C PRO A 20 -21.44 -4.14 -5.04
N GLU A 21 -21.27 -3.83 -6.34
CA GLU A 21 -20.02 -4.06 -7.06
C GLU A 21 -18.89 -3.16 -6.54
N GLY A 22 -19.19 -1.89 -6.28
CA GLY A 22 -18.25 -0.94 -5.71
C GLY A 22 -17.72 -1.39 -4.35
N LEU A 23 -18.62 -1.86 -3.47
CA LEU A 23 -18.29 -2.41 -2.16
C LEU A 23 -17.41 -3.66 -2.26
N LYS A 24 -17.73 -4.57 -3.20
CA LYS A 24 -16.92 -5.76 -3.44
C LYS A 24 -15.51 -5.41 -3.90
N LYS A 25 -15.40 -4.47 -4.85
CA LYS A 25 -14.09 -3.97 -5.34
C LYS A 25 -13.29 -3.32 -4.22
N LEU A 26 -13.93 -2.47 -3.42
CA LEU A 26 -13.29 -1.79 -2.29
C LEU A 26 -12.76 -2.81 -1.26
N SER A 27 -13.57 -3.81 -0.92
CA SER A 27 -13.19 -4.86 0.02
C SER A 27 -12.02 -5.70 -0.52
N SER A 28 -12.03 -6.04 -1.81
CA SER A 28 -10.92 -6.76 -2.46
C SER A 28 -9.64 -5.93 -2.42
N ALA A 29 -9.72 -4.67 -2.84
CA ALA A 29 -8.58 -3.76 -2.87
C ALA A 29 -7.96 -3.56 -1.48
N TYR A 30 -8.79 -3.47 -0.43
CA TYR A 30 -8.31 -3.38 0.94
C TYR A 30 -7.55 -4.63 1.38
N ASN A 31 -8.11 -5.82 1.12
CA ASN A 31 -7.46 -7.09 1.47
C ASN A 31 -6.14 -7.30 0.70
N GLU A 32 -6.13 -6.96 -0.59
CA GLU A 32 -4.92 -6.98 -1.42
C GLU A 32 -3.87 -6.00 -0.91
N GLY A 33 -4.27 -4.79 -0.53
CA GLY A 33 -3.41 -3.78 0.07
C GLY A 33 -2.80 -4.25 1.39
N LEU A 34 -3.59 -4.85 2.27
CA LEU A 34 -3.10 -5.44 3.53
C LEU A 34 -2.06 -6.53 3.29
N LYS A 35 -2.31 -7.43 2.32
CA LYS A 35 -1.34 -8.45 1.93
C LYS A 35 -0.05 -7.81 1.45
N ARG A 36 -0.16 -6.81 0.56
CA ARG A 36 1.00 -6.12 -0.01
C ARG A 36 1.83 -5.41 1.06
N ILE A 37 1.21 -4.74 2.03
CA ILE A 37 1.93 -4.05 3.12
C ILE A 37 2.76 -5.06 3.94
N LYS A 38 2.20 -6.23 4.24
CA LYS A 38 2.92 -7.28 4.98
C LYS A 38 4.12 -7.81 4.18
N GLU A 39 3.95 -8.09 2.90
CA GLU A 39 5.06 -8.51 2.02
C GLU A 39 6.18 -7.46 1.98
N VAL A 40 5.81 -6.18 1.84
CA VAL A 40 6.77 -5.07 1.85
C VAL A 40 7.55 -5.01 3.16
N TYR A 41 6.87 -5.18 4.29
CA TYR A 41 7.51 -5.19 5.60
C TYR A 41 8.53 -6.34 5.73
N CYS A 42 8.15 -7.56 5.33
CA CYS A 42 9.06 -8.71 5.32
C CYS A 42 10.29 -8.48 4.44
N GLN A 43 10.10 -7.86 3.26
CA GLN A 43 11.18 -7.63 2.29
C GLN A 43 12.13 -6.50 2.70
N GLU A 44 11.61 -5.38 3.19
CA GLU A 44 12.40 -4.16 3.37
C GLU A 44 12.88 -3.95 4.81
N VAL A 45 12.04 -4.32 5.80
CA VAL A 45 12.35 -4.13 7.22
C VAL A 45 13.04 -5.37 7.77
N ILE A 46 12.38 -6.53 7.68
CA ILE A 46 12.93 -7.79 8.22
C ILE A 46 14.05 -8.33 7.30
N LYS A 47 13.92 -8.12 5.99
CA LYS A 47 14.84 -8.61 4.94
C LYS A 47 14.94 -10.13 4.86
N THR A 48 13.86 -10.83 5.20
CA THR A 48 13.76 -12.30 5.10
C THR A 48 13.36 -12.76 3.70
N GLU A 49 12.75 -11.88 2.90
CA GLU A 49 12.26 -12.16 1.55
C GLU A 49 12.93 -11.26 0.51
N ARG A 50 12.96 -11.72 -0.75
CA ARG A 50 13.50 -10.94 -1.87
C ARG A 50 12.60 -9.74 -2.18
N ILE A 51 13.20 -8.56 -2.32
CA ILE A 51 12.49 -7.32 -2.68
C ILE A 51 11.84 -7.44 -4.06
N ASN A 52 10.52 -7.25 -4.10
CA ASN A 52 9.74 -7.12 -5.33
C ASN A 52 9.50 -5.65 -5.68
N THR A 53 10.16 -5.18 -6.74
CA THR A 53 10.13 -3.79 -7.22
C THR A 53 8.91 -3.47 -8.10
N LYS A 54 8.10 -4.45 -8.49
CA LYS A 54 6.93 -4.22 -9.36
C LYS A 54 5.91 -3.30 -8.69
N GLY A 55 5.43 -2.29 -9.43
CA GLY A 55 4.45 -1.31 -8.95
C GLY A 55 5.00 -0.34 -7.90
N ARG A 56 6.32 -0.33 -7.66
CA ARG A 56 6.96 0.69 -6.83
C ARG A 56 7.18 1.96 -7.67
N ARG A 57 6.92 3.10 -7.07
CA ARG A 57 7.37 4.38 -7.61
C ARG A 57 8.90 4.43 -7.54
N HIS A 58 9.53 5.06 -8.51
CA HIS A 58 10.96 5.35 -8.47
C HIS A 58 11.28 6.10 -7.17
N LEU A 59 12.21 5.58 -6.38
CA LEU A 59 12.74 6.28 -5.22
C LEU A 59 13.78 7.27 -5.73
N GLU A 60 13.47 8.57 -5.71
CA GLU A 60 14.45 9.65 -5.98
C GLU A 60 15.52 9.78 -4.88
N ILE A 61 15.52 8.87 -3.91
CA ILE A 61 16.46 8.87 -2.78
C ILE A 61 17.74 8.15 -3.21
N VAL A 62 18.82 8.92 -3.34
CA VAL A 62 20.17 8.38 -3.51
C VAL A 62 20.59 7.71 -2.20
N LYS A 63 20.71 6.38 -2.21
CA LYS A 63 21.27 5.62 -1.08
C LYS A 63 22.79 5.77 -1.10
N THR A 64 23.33 6.58 -0.21
CA THR A 64 24.77 6.74 -0.05
C THR A 64 25.29 5.67 0.92
N ASP A 65 26.15 4.76 0.43
CA ASP A 65 26.92 3.85 1.28
C ASP A 65 28.11 4.63 1.89
N ILE A 66 28.54 4.29 3.10
CA ILE A 66 29.75 4.85 3.75
C ILE A 66 30.98 4.72 2.83
N ARG A 67 31.03 3.65 2.02
CA ARG A 67 32.08 3.46 1.02
C ARG A 67 32.05 4.51 -0.09
N SER A 68 30.86 4.94 -0.54
CA SER A 68 30.72 6.01 -1.52
C SER A 68 31.04 7.40 -0.96
N VAL A 69 30.97 7.60 0.36
CA VAL A 69 31.39 8.86 0.99
C VAL A 69 32.92 9.03 0.95
N LYS A 70 33.67 7.94 1.15
CA LYS A 70 35.15 7.96 1.16
C LYS A 70 35.78 8.29 -0.20
N SER A 71 35.10 7.98 -1.30
CA SER A 71 35.57 8.28 -2.67
C SER A 71 35.41 9.75 -3.06
N SER A 72 34.55 10.51 -2.38
CA SER A 72 34.30 11.93 -2.67
C SER A 72 35.19 12.89 -1.85
N GLN A 73 36.06 12.35 -0.99
CA GLN A 73 37.03 13.14 -0.21
C GLN A 73 38.46 13.10 -0.82
N LYS A 74 38.58 12.77 -2.11
CA LYS A 74 39.84 12.86 -2.87
C LYS A 74 39.83 14.03 -3.82
#